data_AF-A0A920P378-F1
#
_entry.id   AF-A0A920P378-F1
#
_cell.length_a   1.000
_cell.length_b   1.000
_cell.length_c   1.000
_cell.angle_alpha   90.00
_cell.angle_beta   90.00
_cell.angle_gamma   90.00
#
_symmetry.space_group_name_H-M   'P 1'
#
loop_
_entity.id
_entity.type
_entity.pdbx_description
1 polymer ?
#
loop_
_entity_poly.entity_id
_entity_poly.type
_entity_poly.pdbx_seq_one_letter_code
_entity_poly.pdbx_strand_id
1 'polypeptide(L)'
;MVSELGGERIDIVPWHPDTDVFARRALAPARVSKVISDTERQVITAIVDEDQLSLAIGRNGQNVRLASQLIGWQIDLYGSREWVEKGADISVLNAIAEEQYETSDFPLSELDLQPSTLGALGAAGYDTFLQIIDLERRDFLGIEGLGEKDTDRILELIEALTVVEGDAGDGGGEGTQSEDSGELEENPNALIDEVGEQASDSEESDD
;
A
#
# COMPACT_ATOMS: atom_id res chain seq x y z
N MET A 1 -37.35 16.24 -12.67
CA MET A 1 -37.97 14.97 -12.28
C MET A 1 -37.55 14.69 -10.85
N VAL A 2 -38.32 15.22 -9.90
CA VAL A 2 -38.10 15.14 -8.45
C VAL A 2 -39.50 15.00 -7.89
N SER A 3 -39.67 14.13 -6.90
CA SER A 3 -40.93 13.71 -6.28
C SER A 3 -41.61 12.54 -6.99
N GLU A 4 -41.13 11.30 -6.73
CA GLU A 4 -41.98 10.09 -6.68
C GLU A 4 -41.26 8.78 -6.23
N LEU A 5 -40.26 8.84 -5.34
CA LEU A 5 -39.74 7.64 -4.66
C LEU A 5 -39.92 7.82 -3.14
N GLY A 6 -40.74 6.97 -2.53
CA GLY A 6 -41.28 7.13 -1.17
C GLY A 6 -40.26 7.01 -0.02
N GLY A 7 -39.34 7.97 0.10
CA GLY A 7 -38.41 8.08 1.22
C GLY A 7 -37.19 7.15 1.15
N GLU A 8 -36.93 6.53 0.00
CA GLU A 8 -35.75 5.69 -0.22
C GLU A 8 -34.50 6.58 -0.46
N ARG A 9 -33.42 6.34 0.29
CA ARG A 9 -32.16 7.09 0.14
C ARG A 9 -31.38 6.51 -1.03
N ILE A 10 -31.08 7.35 -2.02
CA ILE A 10 -30.31 6.97 -3.20
C ILE A 10 -28.92 7.56 -3.07
N ASP A 11 -27.91 6.71 -3.04
CA ASP A 11 -26.50 7.08 -3.04
C ASP A 11 -25.90 6.76 -4.43
N ILE A 12 -25.15 7.71 -5.00
CA ILE A 12 -24.51 7.57 -6.31
C ILE A 12 -23.02 7.29 -6.09
N VAL A 13 -22.55 6.15 -6.58
CA VAL A 13 -21.17 5.69 -6.40
C VAL A 13 -20.47 5.65 -7.77
N PRO A 14 -19.31 6.32 -7.95
CA PRO A 14 -18.57 6.27 -9.20
C PRO A 14 -17.91 4.90 -9.36
N TRP A 15 -18.25 4.22 -10.46
CA TRP A 15 -17.67 2.94 -10.84
C TRP A 15 -16.14 3.03 -10.99
N HIS A 16 -15.46 1.92 -10.71
CA HIS A 16 -14.02 1.79 -10.86
C HIS A 16 -13.67 0.36 -11.28
N PRO A 17 -12.65 0.14 -12.14
CA PRO A 17 -12.24 -1.20 -12.56
C PRO A 17 -11.56 -2.01 -11.45
N ASP A 18 -10.80 -1.34 -10.58
CA ASP A 18 -10.23 -1.96 -9.38
C ASP A 18 -11.33 -2.20 -8.33
N THR A 19 -11.51 -3.47 -7.97
CA THR A 19 -12.53 -3.96 -7.04
C THR A 19 -12.36 -3.40 -5.63
N ASP A 20 -11.12 -3.18 -5.18
CA ASP A 20 -10.84 -2.64 -3.85
C ASP A 20 -11.27 -1.18 -3.76
N VAL A 21 -10.92 -0.41 -4.78
CA VAL A 21 -11.34 1.00 -4.89
C VAL A 21 -12.86 1.09 -5.01
N PHE A 22 -13.48 0.19 -5.77
CA PHE A 22 -14.93 0.19 -5.94
C PHE A 22 -15.65 -0.20 -4.64
N ALA A 23 -15.13 -1.18 -3.89
CA ALA A 23 -15.67 -1.60 -2.60
C ALA A 23 -15.61 -0.49 -1.54
N ARG A 24 -14.48 0.22 -1.44
CA ARG A 24 -14.36 1.38 -0.52
C ARG A 24 -15.41 2.45 -0.83
N ARG A 25 -15.69 2.69 -2.11
CA ARG A 25 -16.70 3.67 -2.53
C ARG A 25 -18.12 3.18 -2.32
N ALA A 26 -18.39 1.89 -2.52
CA ALA A 26 -19.69 1.27 -2.35
C ALA A 26 -20.13 1.20 -0.87
N LEU A 27 -19.17 1.14 0.06
CA LEU A 27 -19.44 1.13 1.51
C LEU A 27 -19.64 2.55 2.11
N ALA A 28 -19.48 3.60 1.31
CA ALA A 28 -19.75 4.97 1.75
C ALA A 28 -21.18 5.08 2.31
N PRO A 29 -21.39 5.77 3.45
CA PRO A 29 -20.52 6.77 4.09
C PRO A 29 -19.47 6.22 5.05
N ALA A 30 -19.40 4.91 5.28
CA ALA A 30 -18.43 4.34 6.22
C ALA A 30 -17.00 4.42 5.66
N ARG A 31 -16.04 4.76 6.53
CA ARG A 31 -14.63 4.78 6.15
C ARG A 31 -14.02 3.41 6.37
N VAL A 32 -13.50 2.84 5.30
CA VAL A 32 -12.82 1.55 5.32
C VAL A 32 -11.33 1.75 5.46
N SER A 33 -10.74 1.11 6.48
CA SER A 33 -9.32 1.20 6.79
C SER A 33 -8.52 0.33 5.82
N LYS A 34 -8.91 -0.94 5.69
CA LYS A 34 -8.23 -1.91 4.82
C LYS A 34 -9.24 -2.75 4.02
N VAL A 35 -8.88 -3.09 2.79
CA VAL A 35 -9.66 -3.97 1.92
C VAL A 35 -8.71 -5.05 1.43
N ILE A 36 -9.21 -6.28 1.38
CA ILE A 36 -8.49 -7.45 0.91
C ILE A 36 -9.44 -8.17 -0.05
N SER A 37 -9.09 -8.21 -1.33
CA SER A 37 -9.83 -8.96 -2.35
C SER A 37 -9.27 -10.36 -2.53
N ASP A 38 -10.15 -11.35 -2.54
CA ASP A 38 -9.87 -12.72 -2.95
C ASP A 38 -10.55 -12.94 -4.30
N THR A 39 -9.75 -12.97 -5.37
CA THR A 39 -10.25 -13.04 -6.74
C THR A 39 -10.77 -14.44 -7.09
N GLU A 40 -10.17 -15.49 -6.52
CA GLU A 40 -10.60 -16.87 -6.76
C GLU A 40 -12.00 -17.14 -6.19
N ARG A 41 -12.27 -16.62 -4.99
CA ARG A 41 -13.54 -16.83 -4.28
C ARG A 41 -14.56 -15.73 -4.53
N GLN A 42 -14.15 -14.64 -5.20
CA GLN A 42 -14.95 -13.43 -5.41
C GLN A 42 -15.48 -12.85 -4.10
N VAL A 43 -14.60 -12.80 -3.09
CA VAL A 43 -14.90 -12.30 -1.74
C VAL A 43 -14.04 -11.08 -1.47
N ILE A 44 -14.63 -10.05 -0.88
CA ILE A 44 -13.96 -8.83 -0.45
C ILE A 44 -14.08 -8.75 1.06
N THR A 45 -12.95 -8.70 1.73
CA THR A 45 -12.89 -8.51 3.17
C THR A 45 -12.56 -7.05 3.47
N ALA A 46 -13.50 -6.34 4.08
CA ALA A 46 -13.37 -4.94 4.46
C ALA A 46 -13.19 -4.81 5.97
N ILE A 47 -12.11 -4.16 6.38
CA ILE A 47 -11.79 -3.86 7.78
C ILE A 47 -12.08 -2.39 8.04
N VAL A 48 -12.88 -2.13 9.06
CA VAL A 48 -13.32 -0.80 9.48
C VAL A 48 -13.02 -0.61 10.97
N ASP A 49 -12.92 0.64 11.39
CA ASP A 49 -12.83 0.96 12.82
C ASP A 49 -14.13 0.57 13.54
N GLU A 50 -14.04 0.26 14.83
CA GLU A 50 -15.18 -0.22 15.63
C GLU A 50 -16.37 0.74 15.63
N ASP A 51 -16.13 2.05 15.57
CA ASP A 51 -17.16 3.09 15.47
C ASP A 51 -17.82 3.14 14.08
N GLN A 52 -17.10 2.72 13.03
CA GLN A 52 -17.59 2.69 11.65
C GLN A 52 -18.28 1.37 11.30
N LEU A 53 -18.06 0.29 12.07
CA LEU A 53 -18.64 -1.03 11.80
C LEU A 53 -20.16 -1.01 11.70
N SER A 54 -20.83 -0.35 12.64
CA SER A 54 -22.29 -0.22 12.62
C SER A 54 -22.79 0.56 11.39
N LEU A 55 -22.05 1.60 10.99
CA LEU A 55 -22.37 2.42 9.82
C LEU A 55 -22.16 1.63 8.51
N ALA A 56 -21.07 0.86 8.43
CA ALA A 56 -20.71 0.05 7.28
C ALA A 56 -21.72 -1.08 7.04
N ILE A 57 -22.18 -1.75 8.10
CA ILE A 57 -23.25 -2.76 8.03
C ILE A 57 -24.57 -2.09 7.62
N GLY A 58 -24.88 -0.93 8.20
CA GLY A 58 -26.13 -0.22 7.99
C GLY A 58 -27.33 -0.89 8.66
N ARG A 59 -28.50 -0.25 8.58
CA ARG A 59 -29.72 -0.76 9.23
C ARG A 59 -30.09 -2.14 8.66
N ASN A 60 -30.11 -3.16 9.51
CA ASN A 60 -30.36 -4.57 9.12
C ASN A 60 -29.38 -5.13 8.07
N GLY A 61 -28.15 -4.61 7.99
CA GLY A 61 -27.18 -5.08 6.99
C GLY A 61 -27.47 -4.62 5.57
N GLN A 62 -28.32 -3.59 5.40
CA GLN A 62 -28.73 -3.13 4.08
C GLN A 62 -27.55 -2.55 3.29
N ASN A 63 -26.63 -1.84 3.95
CA ASN A 63 -25.55 -1.14 3.27
C ASN A 63 -24.54 -2.14 2.66
N VAL A 64 -24.05 -3.08 3.46
CA VAL A 64 -23.15 -4.15 2.98
C VAL A 64 -23.80 -5.02 1.90
N ARG A 65 -25.11 -5.30 2.02
CA ARG A 65 -25.84 -6.09 1.01
C ARG A 65 -25.95 -5.35 -0.32
N LEU A 66 -26.26 -4.06 -0.30
CA LEU A 66 -26.32 -3.24 -1.50
C LEU A 66 -24.95 -3.11 -2.15
N ALA A 67 -23.89 -2.89 -1.36
CA ALA A 67 -22.53 -2.85 -1.87
C ALA A 67 -22.13 -4.19 -2.52
N SER A 68 -22.44 -5.32 -1.88
CA SER A 68 -22.17 -6.65 -2.43
C SER A 68 -22.92 -6.90 -3.75
N GLN A 69 -24.19 -6.47 -3.83
CA GLN A 69 -24.97 -6.55 -5.07
C GLN A 69 -24.46 -5.62 -6.17
N LEU A 70 -23.96 -4.44 -5.81
CA LEU A 70 -23.43 -3.44 -6.75
C LEU A 70 -22.12 -3.92 -7.40
N ILE A 71 -21.26 -4.57 -6.61
CA ILE A 71 -19.95 -5.09 -7.07
C ILE A 71 -20.11 -6.47 -7.71
N GLY A 72 -21.11 -7.23 -7.26
CA GLY A 72 -21.33 -8.63 -7.66
C GLY A 72 -20.45 -9.63 -6.91
N TRP A 73 -19.78 -9.20 -5.84
CA TRP A 73 -18.86 -9.99 -5.02
C TRP A 73 -19.41 -10.05 -3.59
N GLN A 74 -19.09 -11.12 -2.85
CA GLN A 74 -19.45 -11.18 -1.42
C GLN A 74 -18.60 -10.18 -0.65
N ILE A 75 -19.19 -9.42 0.27
CA ILE A 75 -18.45 -8.49 1.14
C ILE A 75 -18.59 -8.92 2.59
N ASP A 76 -17.46 -9.26 3.21
CA ASP A 76 -17.36 -9.55 4.63
C ASP A 76 -16.78 -8.33 5.36
N LEU A 77 -17.43 -7.91 6.44
CA LEU A 77 -17.06 -6.72 7.22
C LEU A 77 -16.56 -7.13 8.60
N TYR A 78 -15.39 -6.63 8.97
CA TYR A 78 -14.77 -6.87 10.27
C TYR A 78 -14.41 -5.55 10.96
N GLY A 79 -14.62 -5.52 12.28
CA GLY A 79 -14.06 -4.48 13.13
C GLY A 79 -12.56 -4.68 13.32
N SER A 80 -11.80 -3.60 13.47
CA SER A 80 -10.35 -3.66 13.65
C SER A 80 -9.93 -4.53 14.84
N ARG A 81 -10.73 -4.60 15.93
CA ARG A 81 -10.42 -5.46 17.08
C ARG A 81 -10.73 -6.92 16.78
N GLU A 82 -11.88 -7.18 16.16
CA GLU A 82 -12.30 -8.54 15.77
C GLU A 82 -11.33 -9.17 14.77
N TRP A 83 -10.80 -8.38 13.83
CA TRP A 83 -9.81 -8.82 12.85
C TRP A 83 -8.49 -9.28 13.51
N VAL A 84 -8.00 -8.48 14.47
CA VAL A 84 -6.77 -8.80 15.22
C VAL A 84 -6.97 -10.03 16.11
N GLU A 85 -8.11 -10.17 16.77
CA GLU A 85 -8.44 -11.34 17.59
C GLU A 85 -8.58 -12.63 16.77
N LYS A 86 -9.00 -12.52 15.50
CA LYS A 86 -9.03 -13.64 14.55
C LYS A 86 -7.64 -14.04 14.01
N GLY A 87 -6.57 -13.36 14.41
CA GLY A 87 -5.19 -13.71 14.06
C GLY A 87 -4.82 -13.46 12.60
N ALA A 88 -5.58 -12.62 11.88
CA ALA A 88 -5.50 -12.48 10.43
C ALA A 88 -4.52 -11.38 9.95
N ASP A 89 -3.45 -11.12 10.70
CA ASP A 89 -2.39 -10.18 10.31
C ASP A 89 -1.05 -10.85 9.95
N ILE A 90 -0.94 -12.19 10.00
CA ILE A 90 0.25 -12.90 9.49
C ILE A 90 -0.11 -13.78 8.29
N SER A 91 -1.16 -14.59 8.37
CA SER A 91 -1.49 -15.53 7.30
C SER A 91 -2.10 -14.87 6.05
N VAL A 92 -2.85 -13.78 6.19
CA VAL A 92 -3.48 -13.12 5.02
C VAL A 92 -2.52 -12.13 4.35
N LEU A 93 -1.64 -11.47 5.12
CA LEU A 93 -0.54 -10.70 4.54
C LEU A 93 0.43 -11.63 3.78
N ASN A 94 0.72 -12.81 4.35
CA ASN A 94 1.48 -13.86 3.67
C ASN A 94 0.73 -14.44 2.47
N ALA A 95 -0.59 -14.55 2.48
CA ALA A 95 -1.36 -15.05 1.33
C ALA A 95 -1.37 -14.07 0.15
N ILE A 96 -1.33 -12.76 0.41
CA ILE A 96 -1.16 -11.75 -0.66
C ILE A 96 0.28 -11.78 -1.18
N ALA A 97 1.26 -12.07 -0.32
CA ALA A 97 2.62 -12.35 -0.76
C ALA A 97 2.68 -13.65 -1.59
N GLU A 98 1.94 -14.71 -1.22
CA GLU A 98 1.86 -15.98 -1.98
C GLU A 98 1.29 -15.80 -3.41
N GLU A 99 0.46 -14.78 -3.67
CA GLU A 99 -0.02 -14.49 -5.04
C GLU A 99 1.01 -13.76 -5.92
N GLN A 100 2.06 -13.18 -5.33
CA GLN A 100 3.10 -12.44 -6.08
C GLN A 100 4.35 -13.27 -6.37
N TYR A 101 4.48 -14.44 -5.75
CA TYR A 101 5.62 -15.33 -5.94
C TYR A 101 5.12 -16.72 -6.35
N GLU A 102 5.29 -17.09 -7.63
CA GLU A 102 5.06 -18.47 -8.12
C GLU A 102 6.01 -19.50 -7.48
N THR A 103 6.91 -19.05 -6.62
CA THR A 103 7.99 -19.84 -6.04
C THR A 103 7.50 -20.56 -4.78
N SER A 104 7.51 -21.89 -4.83
CA SER A 104 7.17 -22.75 -3.68
C SER A 104 8.07 -22.45 -2.47
N ASP A 105 7.53 -22.50 -1.25
CA ASP A 105 8.33 -22.38 -0.02
C ASP A 105 9.33 -23.53 0.07
N PHE A 106 10.63 -23.21 0.00
CA PHE A 106 11.71 -24.18 0.11
C PHE A 106 12.80 -23.67 1.08
N PRO A 107 13.53 -24.58 1.75
CA PRO A 107 14.55 -24.19 2.72
C PRO A 107 15.75 -23.55 2.02
N LEU A 108 16.36 -22.54 2.67
CA LEU A 108 17.51 -21.82 2.13
C LEU A 108 18.71 -22.73 1.84
N SER A 109 18.76 -23.92 2.45
CA SER A 109 19.77 -24.94 2.16
C SER A 109 19.75 -25.48 0.72
N GLU A 110 18.66 -25.27 -0.02
CA GLU A 110 18.57 -25.61 -1.44
C GLU A 110 19.18 -24.55 -2.35
N LEU A 111 19.44 -23.35 -1.82
CA LEU A 111 20.14 -22.29 -2.56
C LEU A 111 21.64 -22.56 -2.56
N ASP A 112 22.30 -22.20 -3.67
CA ASP A 112 23.76 -22.24 -3.82
C ASP A 112 24.43 -21.06 -3.09
N LEU A 113 24.27 -21.05 -1.76
CA LEU A 113 24.84 -20.06 -0.84
C LEU A 113 25.99 -20.66 -0.04
N GLN A 114 26.92 -19.80 0.41
CA GLN A 114 28.01 -20.24 1.27
C GLN A 114 27.47 -20.72 2.63
N PRO A 115 28.08 -21.75 3.25
CA PRO A 115 27.65 -22.24 4.56
C PRO A 115 27.67 -21.18 5.67
N SER A 116 28.57 -20.19 5.56
CA SER A 116 28.62 -19.03 6.47
C SER A 116 27.38 -18.15 6.34
N THR A 117 26.91 -17.92 5.11
CA THR A 117 25.72 -17.13 4.78
C THR A 117 24.46 -17.81 5.30
N LEU A 118 24.33 -19.13 5.08
CA LEU A 118 23.22 -19.92 5.61
C LEU A 118 23.21 -19.95 7.13
N GLY A 119 24.39 -20.03 7.76
CA GLY A 119 24.52 -19.95 9.21
C GLY A 119 24.11 -18.59 9.77
N ALA A 120 24.47 -17.49 9.10
CA ALA A 120 24.11 -16.14 9.50
C ALA A 120 22.59 -15.89 9.37
N LEU A 121 22.00 -16.31 8.25
CA LEU A 121 20.54 -16.24 8.03
C LEU A 121 19.78 -17.07 9.06
N GLY A 122 20.20 -18.32 9.29
CA GLY A 122 19.60 -19.19 10.30
C GLY A 122 19.74 -18.65 11.73
N ALA A 123 20.86 -17.99 12.06
CA ALA A 123 21.04 -17.34 13.36
C ALA A 123 20.12 -16.12 13.54
N ALA A 124 19.79 -15.42 12.46
CA ALA A 124 18.80 -14.35 12.44
C ALA A 124 17.34 -14.86 12.40
N GLY A 125 17.13 -16.17 12.27
CA GLY A 125 15.81 -16.79 12.24
C GLY A 125 15.19 -16.89 10.85
N TYR A 126 16.00 -16.75 9.79
CA TYR A 126 15.58 -16.97 8.41
C TYR A 126 15.99 -18.37 7.94
N ASP A 127 15.01 -19.23 7.68
CA ASP A 127 15.21 -20.63 7.29
C ASP A 127 14.62 -20.98 5.92
N THR A 128 13.65 -20.19 5.42
CA THR A 128 13.01 -20.42 4.12
C THR A 128 13.18 -19.26 3.15
N PHE A 129 13.03 -19.54 1.86
CA PHE A 129 13.11 -18.52 0.81
C PHE A 129 12.06 -17.43 1.00
N LEU A 130 10.80 -17.78 1.33
CA LEU A 130 9.73 -16.80 1.46
C LEU A 130 9.96 -15.76 2.57
N GLN A 131 10.78 -16.07 3.57
CA GLN A 131 11.07 -15.14 4.66
C GLN A 131 12.09 -14.06 4.27
N ILE A 132 12.84 -14.27 3.17
CA ILE A 132 13.91 -13.36 2.74
C ILE A 132 13.58 -12.57 1.47
N ILE A 133 12.51 -12.93 0.73
CA ILE A 133 12.15 -12.27 -0.53
C ILE A 133 11.81 -10.78 -0.38
N ASP A 134 11.18 -10.40 0.73
CA ASP A 134 10.74 -9.03 1.00
C ASP A 134 11.79 -8.21 1.76
N LEU A 135 12.95 -8.79 2.06
CA LEU A 135 14.02 -8.10 2.79
C LEU A 135 14.82 -7.19 1.87
N GLU A 136 15.14 -6.00 2.37
CA GLU A 136 15.97 -5.05 1.63
C GLU A 136 17.46 -5.27 1.94
N ARG A 137 18.33 -4.72 1.08
CA ARG A 137 19.79 -4.73 1.28
C ARG A 137 20.21 -4.33 2.70
N ARG A 138 19.54 -3.33 3.28
CA ARG A 138 19.84 -2.82 4.62
C ARG A 138 19.60 -3.89 5.70
N ASP A 139 18.56 -4.70 5.55
CA ASP A 139 18.21 -5.73 6.52
C ASP A 139 19.25 -6.84 6.53
N PHE A 140 19.74 -7.24 5.34
CA PHE A 140 20.84 -8.20 5.22
C PHE A 140 22.16 -7.68 5.81
N LEU A 141 22.50 -6.42 5.58
CA LEU A 141 23.71 -5.81 6.16
C LEU A 141 23.62 -5.64 7.69
N GLY A 142 22.42 -5.65 8.26
CA GLY A 142 22.19 -5.64 9.69
C GLY A 142 22.43 -6.99 10.37
N ILE A 143 22.50 -8.08 9.60
CA ILE A 143 22.70 -9.42 10.15
C ILE A 143 24.19 -9.67 10.42
N GLU A 144 24.48 -10.07 11.66
CA GLU A 144 25.84 -10.37 12.10
C GLU A 144 26.40 -11.57 11.32
N GLY A 145 27.44 -11.34 10.51
CA GLY A 145 28.10 -12.36 9.71
C GLY A 145 27.79 -12.34 8.21
N LEU A 146 26.94 -11.41 7.75
CA LEU A 146 26.68 -11.15 6.33
C LEU A 146 27.51 -9.95 5.84
N GLY A 147 28.37 -10.16 4.84
CA GLY A 147 29.10 -9.08 4.18
C GLY A 147 28.39 -8.58 2.93
N GLU A 148 28.83 -7.43 2.39
CA GLU A 148 28.27 -6.85 1.15
C GLU A 148 28.21 -7.85 -0.01
N LYS A 149 29.25 -8.68 -0.16
CA LYS A 149 29.32 -9.70 -1.22
C LYS A 149 28.27 -10.81 -1.06
N ASP A 150 27.95 -11.18 0.17
CA ASP A 150 26.95 -12.19 0.46
C ASP A 150 25.55 -11.63 0.23
N THR A 151 25.33 -10.38 0.66
CA THR A 151 24.08 -9.64 0.40
C THR A 151 23.82 -9.50 -1.10
N ASP A 152 24.81 -9.10 -1.88
CA ASP A 152 24.68 -9.00 -3.34
C ASP A 152 24.25 -10.32 -3.97
N ARG A 153 24.84 -11.44 -3.50
CA ARG A 153 24.53 -12.77 -4.01
C ARG A 153 23.12 -13.23 -3.65
N ILE A 154 22.65 -12.93 -2.44
CA ILE A 154 21.29 -13.25 -2.01
C ILE A 154 20.27 -12.49 -2.86
N LEU A 155 20.49 -11.20 -3.07
CA LEU A 155 19.60 -10.36 -3.89
C LEU A 155 19.54 -10.85 -5.34
N GLU A 156 20.69 -11.23 -5.92
CA GLU A 156 20.74 -11.81 -7.27
C GLU A 156 19.96 -13.13 -7.35
N LEU A 157 20.02 -13.97 -6.31
CA LEU A 157 19.24 -15.21 -6.25
C LEU A 157 17.75 -14.97 -6.08
N ILE A 158 17.37 -13.99 -5.27
CA ILE A 158 15.96 -13.59 -5.13
C ILE A 158 15.43 -13.15 -6.50
N GLU A 159 16.11 -12.22 -7.17
CA GLU A 159 15.72 -11.74 -8.51
C GLU A 159 15.69 -12.86 -9.55
N ALA A 160 16.63 -13.81 -9.50
CA ALA A 160 16.66 -14.94 -10.44
C ALA A 160 15.53 -15.95 -10.23
N LEU A 161 15.00 -16.05 -9.01
CA LEU A 161 13.96 -17.01 -8.61
C LEU A 161 12.57 -16.38 -8.50
N THR A 162 12.48 -15.05 -8.42
CA THR A 162 11.23 -14.30 -8.51
C THR A 162 11.02 -13.90 -9.98
N VAL A 163 10.23 -14.69 -10.70
CA VAL A 163 9.79 -14.32 -12.05
C VAL A 163 8.75 -13.22 -11.91
N VAL A 164 9.19 -11.96 -11.92
CA VAL A 164 8.28 -10.83 -12.09
C VAL A 164 7.88 -10.83 -13.57
N GLU A 165 6.69 -11.33 -13.90
CA GLU A 165 6.08 -11.01 -15.19
C GLU A 165 5.78 -9.50 -15.22
N GLY A 166 6.76 -8.74 -15.70
CA GLY A 166 6.63 -7.39 -16.23
C GLY A 166 6.14 -6.32 -15.28
N ASP A 167 7.09 -5.58 -14.68
CA ASP A 167 7.02 -4.13 -14.78
C ASP A 167 8.28 -3.60 -15.49
N ALA A 168 8.05 -3.09 -16.69
CA ALA A 168 9.05 -2.37 -17.43
C ALA A 168 9.15 -0.95 -16.86
N GLY A 169 10.12 -0.76 -15.98
CA GLY A 169 10.87 0.49 -15.88
C GLY A 169 10.65 1.32 -14.62
N ASP A 170 11.66 1.31 -13.75
CA ASP A 170 12.37 2.55 -13.48
C ASP A 170 13.85 2.26 -13.20
N GLY A 171 14.69 2.66 -14.15
CA GLY A 171 16.12 2.73 -13.95
C GLY A 171 16.44 4.10 -13.35
N GLY A 172 16.98 4.10 -12.13
CA GLY A 172 17.35 5.33 -11.45
C GLY A 172 18.33 5.09 -10.31
N GLY A 173 19.47 4.49 -10.64
CA GLY A 173 20.60 4.50 -9.72
C GLY A 173 21.16 5.91 -9.60
N GLU A 174 21.19 6.45 -8.38
CA GLU A 174 22.16 7.46 -7.99
C GLU A 174 22.69 7.12 -6.60
N GLY A 175 23.93 6.64 -6.57
CA GLY A 175 24.74 6.63 -5.37
C GLY A 175 24.98 8.06 -4.92
N THR A 176 24.80 8.32 -3.64
CA THR A 176 25.35 9.52 -3.00
C THR A 176 26.36 9.06 -1.95
N GLN A 177 27.64 9.19 -2.33
CA GLN A 177 28.74 9.34 -1.39
C GLN A 177 28.54 10.66 -0.65
N SER A 178 28.36 10.57 0.67
CA SER A 178 28.45 11.71 1.57
C SER A 178 29.90 11.84 2.03
N GLU A 179 30.67 12.71 1.39
CA GLU A 179 31.84 13.35 2.00
C GLU A 179 31.56 14.86 2.08
N ASP A 180 31.23 15.27 3.30
CA ASP A 180 31.04 16.63 3.79
C ASP A 180 32.40 17.34 3.90
N SER A 181 32.57 18.50 3.26
CA SER A 181 33.54 19.57 3.61
C SER A 181 33.47 20.78 2.66
N GLY A 182 33.29 21.98 3.23
CA GLY A 182 33.70 23.28 2.64
C GLY A 182 32.54 24.13 2.11
N GLU A 183 31.98 25.04 2.91
CA GLU A 183 32.38 26.46 3.08
C GLU A 183 31.73 27.44 2.07
N LEU A 184 30.77 28.20 2.63
CA LEU A 184 30.60 29.67 2.61
C LEU A 184 30.61 30.49 1.31
N GLU A 185 29.85 31.59 1.41
CA GLU A 185 29.79 32.78 0.54
C GLU A 185 28.93 32.66 -0.72
N GLU A 186 28.12 33.63 -1.12
CA GLU A 186 27.70 34.93 -0.60
C GLU A 186 26.46 35.28 -1.43
N ASN A 187 25.49 35.98 -0.85
CA ASN A 187 24.30 36.43 -1.55
C ASN A 187 24.41 37.95 -1.79
N PRO A 188 24.60 38.42 -3.03
CA PRO A 188 24.37 39.81 -3.35
C PRO A 188 23.21 39.94 -4.33
N ASN A 189 22.08 40.39 -3.79
CA ASN A 189 21.34 41.55 -4.28
C ASN A 189 21.29 41.77 -5.81
N ALA A 190 20.11 41.54 -6.40
CA ALA A 190 19.68 42.25 -7.60
C ALA A 190 18.25 42.76 -7.41
N LEU A 191 18.18 43.92 -6.78
CA LEU A 191 17.07 44.87 -6.82
C LEU A 191 17.18 45.66 -8.13
N ILE A 192 16.10 45.78 -8.92
CA ILE A 192 15.55 47.00 -9.57
C ILE A 192 14.35 46.55 -10.42
N ASP A 193 13.11 46.88 -10.07
CA ASP A 193 12.42 48.18 -10.19
C ASP A 193 12.07 48.50 -11.64
N GLU A 194 10.77 48.37 -11.99
CA GLU A 194 10.15 49.40 -12.81
C GLU A 194 8.68 49.60 -12.45
N VAL A 195 8.43 50.88 -12.15
CA VAL A 195 7.23 51.59 -11.74
C VAL A 195 6.27 51.80 -12.91
N GLY A 196 4.99 52.03 -12.61
CA GLY A 196 4.01 52.57 -13.54
C GLY A 196 2.57 52.19 -13.15
N GLU A 197 1.97 52.72 -12.07
CA GLU A 197 1.36 54.06 -12.01
C GLU A 197 0.16 54.18 -12.99
N GLN A 198 -1.08 54.59 -12.69
CA GLN A 198 -1.88 54.97 -11.50
C GLN A 198 -3.33 55.18 -12.00
N ALA A 199 -4.29 55.16 -11.06
CA ALA A 199 -5.49 56.02 -10.94
C ALA A 199 -6.54 56.00 -12.10
N SER A 200 -7.84 56.20 -11.92
CA SER A 200 -8.78 56.72 -10.91
C SER A 200 -10.15 56.16 -11.36
N ASP A 201 -11.24 56.04 -10.61
CA ASP A 201 -12.03 57.02 -9.86
C ASP A 201 -13.33 56.23 -9.50
N SER A 202 -13.80 56.16 -8.25
CA SER A 202 -14.95 56.91 -7.68
C SER A 202 -16.28 56.66 -8.47
N GLU A 203 -17.46 56.31 -7.94
CA GLU A 203 -18.28 56.73 -6.78
C GLU A 203 -19.32 55.61 -6.53
N GLU A 204 -19.66 55.20 -5.29
CA GLU A 204 -20.77 55.71 -4.45
C GLU A 204 -22.12 55.80 -5.23
N SER A 205 -23.18 55.05 -4.94
CA SER A 205 -24.08 55.20 -3.78
C SER A 205 -25.22 54.16 -3.89
N ASP A 206 -25.62 53.54 -2.77
CA ASP A 206 -26.90 52.85 -2.61
C ASP A 206 -27.96 53.86 -2.14
N ASP A 207 -29.08 53.98 -2.89
CA ASP A 207 -30.41 54.33 -2.37
C ASP A 207 -31.50 53.62 -3.22
#